data_AF-A0A0B0SC77-F1
#
_entry.id   AF-A0A0B0SC77-F1
#
_cell.length_a   1.000
_cell.length_b   1.000
_cell.length_c   1.000
_cell.angle_alpha   90.00
_cell.angle_beta   90.00
_cell.angle_gamma   90.00
#
_symmetry.space_group_name_H-M   'P 1'
#
loop_
_entity.id
_entity.type
_entity.pdbx_description
1 polymer ?
#
loop_
_entity_poly.entity_id
_entity_poly.type
_entity_poly.pdbx_seq_one_letter_code
_entity_poly.pdbx_strand_id
1 'polypeptide(L)'
;MVAMDHPKNPLDLLPMDLPQGEPWGYALAQSLLKAPWAFRALKATPGVLDLMRLDLEALYLELERLRREYPLRSLGERPPHPAEEGALQALLARDPEAMAAVLKAHGPWPFALYRAFRFDGELHPLPSPRLPKPGELLGYEAQHRALEENARRFLAGKPALHTLLYGARGTGKSTAARGLLHLEGARMVEVEPKALSQLETLLATLASLPHRFFLFLDDLSLDPEDAAFHHLKALLEGSLEGAAENVLLLATSNRRHLVRRLGENPLPGEAPEAWDALQDTLALSERFGLVLTFPPFDKGLYLQAVAHHLGRPLRQEEAEEALRFALQKGFSGRVARQFASLLR
;
A
#
# COMPACT_ATOMS: atom_id res chain seq x y z
N MET A 1 -13.88 -21.88 -25.12
CA MET A 1 -12.92 -21.12 -24.29
C MET A 1 -13.04 -19.66 -24.67
N VAL A 2 -13.22 -18.76 -23.70
CA VAL A 2 -12.96 -17.33 -23.95
C VAL A 2 -11.46 -17.23 -24.25
N ALA A 3 -11.10 -16.79 -25.45
CA ALA A 3 -9.69 -16.64 -25.82
C ALA A 3 -9.02 -15.70 -24.81
N MET A 4 -7.86 -16.09 -24.28
CA MET A 4 -7.07 -15.19 -23.41
C MET A 4 -6.80 -13.88 -24.14
N ASP A 5 -6.99 -12.77 -23.45
CA ASP A 5 -6.70 -11.46 -24.00
C ASP A 5 -5.17 -11.25 -24.07
N HIS A 6 -4.68 -10.97 -25.28
CA HIS A 6 -3.26 -10.77 -25.56
C HIS A 6 -3.10 -9.83 -26.76
N PRO A 7 -1.98 -9.09 -26.83
CA PRO A 7 -1.71 -8.19 -27.94
C PRO A 7 -1.53 -8.99 -29.24
N LYS A 8 -2.11 -8.48 -30.32
CA LYS A 8 -2.14 -9.12 -31.65
C LYS A 8 -1.42 -8.31 -32.72
N ASN A 9 -1.21 -7.02 -32.47
CA ASN A 9 -0.53 -6.10 -33.38
C ASN A 9 0.37 -5.11 -32.61
N PRO A 10 1.36 -4.47 -33.27
CA PRO A 10 2.34 -3.63 -32.59
C PRO A 10 1.76 -2.46 -31.78
N LEU A 11 0.60 -1.92 -32.15
CA LEU A 11 -0.02 -0.81 -31.43
C LEU A 11 -0.55 -1.24 -30.07
N ASP A 12 -0.93 -2.50 -29.91
CA ASP A 12 -1.39 -3.07 -28.63
C ASP A 12 -0.26 -3.06 -27.58
N LEU A 13 1.01 -2.96 -28.00
CA LEU A 13 2.17 -2.93 -27.11
C LEU A 13 2.43 -1.54 -26.51
N LEU A 14 2.00 -0.46 -27.17
CA LEU A 14 2.27 0.92 -26.74
C LEU A 14 1.73 1.29 -25.34
N PRO A 15 0.52 0.87 -24.93
CA PRO A 15 0.03 1.15 -23.58
C PRO A 15 0.61 0.23 -22.51
N MET A 16 1.37 -0.81 -22.90
CA MET A 16 1.93 -1.78 -21.96
C MET A 16 3.25 -1.28 -21.37
N ASP A 17 3.40 -1.42 -20.06
CA ASP A 17 4.68 -1.21 -19.38
C ASP A 17 5.58 -2.44 -19.59
N LEU A 18 6.22 -2.53 -20.75
CA LEU A 18 7.12 -3.64 -21.09
C LEU A 18 8.54 -3.38 -20.56
N PRO A 19 9.29 -4.43 -20.15
CA PRO A 19 10.70 -4.29 -19.83
C PRO A 19 11.60 -4.28 -21.07
N GLN A 20 12.88 -4.03 -20.84
CA GLN A 20 13.94 -4.21 -21.82
C GLN A 20 13.98 -5.67 -22.30
N GLY A 21 14.14 -5.86 -23.61
CA GLY A 21 14.32 -7.16 -24.23
C GLY A 21 13.32 -7.41 -25.37
N GLU A 22 12.90 -8.66 -25.57
CA GLU A 22 12.04 -9.04 -26.69
C GLU A 22 10.57 -8.72 -26.36
N PRO A 23 9.94 -7.74 -27.04
CA PRO A 23 8.69 -7.14 -26.58
C PRO A 23 7.49 -8.09 -26.65
N TRP A 24 7.41 -8.97 -27.65
CA TRP A 24 6.28 -9.90 -27.77
C TRP A 24 6.28 -10.94 -26.66
N GLY A 25 7.45 -11.52 -26.39
CA GLY A 25 7.61 -12.49 -25.30
C GLY A 25 7.16 -11.92 -23.96
N TYR A 26 7.60 -10.72 -23.62
CA TYR A 26 7.19 -10.09 -22.36
C TYR A 26 5.72 -9.68 -22.35
N ALA A 27 5.16 -9.26 -23.48
CA ALA A 27 3.75 -8.91 -23.55
C ALA A 27 2.86 -10.14 -23.32
N LEU A 28 3.19 -11.28 -23.92
CA LEU A 28 2.49 -12.55 -23.68
C LEU A 28 2.73 -13.10 -22.27
N ALA A 29 3.93 -12.91 -21.71
CA ALA A 29 4.21 -13.22 -20.31
C ALA A 29 3.31 -12.42 -19.36
N GLN A 30 3.09 -11.13 -19.62
CA GLN A 30 2.12 -10.33 -18.85
C GLN A 30 0.68 -10.81 -19.03
N SER A 31 0.28 -11.26 -20.23
CA SER A 31 -1.04 -11.88 -20.46
C SER A 31 -1.22 -13.17 -19.64
N LEU A 32 -0.18 -14.01 -19.53
CA LEU A 32 -0.20 -15.21 -18.68
C LEU A 32 -0.38 -14.87 -17.19
N LEU A 33 0.26 -13.80 -16.71
CA LEU A 33 0.06 -13.33 -15.33
C LEU A 33 -1.36 -12.82 -15.07
N LYS A 34 -2.09 -12.41 -16.12
CA LYS A 34 -3.49 -11.94 -16.09
C LYS A 34 -4.50 -13.03 -16.44
N ALA A 35 -4.05 -14.25 -16.71
CA ALA A 35 -4.92 -15.30 -17.22
C ALA A 35 -6.07 -15.62 -16.25
N PRO A 36 -7.27 -16.00 -16.73
CA PRO A 36 -8.43 -16.29 -15.87
C PRO A 36 -8.17 -17.39 -14.83
N TRP A 37 -7.25 -18.31 -15.12
CA TRP A 37 -6.85 -19.39 -14.22
C TRP A 37 -5.76 -18.98 -13.21
N ALA A 38 -5.16 -17.79 -13.31
CA ALA A 38 -3.95 -17.43 -12.55
C ALA A 38 -4.14 -17.52 -11.02
N PHE A 39 -5.28 -17.04 -10.49
CA PHE A 39 -5.59 -17.20 -9.06
C PHE A 39 -5.81 -18.66 -8.65
N ARG A 40 -6.42 -19.48 -9.52
CA ARG A 40 -6.60 -20.92 -9.25
C ARG A 40 -5.27 -21.68 -9.30
N ALA A 41 -4.32 -21.22 -10.12
CA ALA A 41 -2.99 -21.83 -10.22
C ALA A 41 -2.13 -21.66 -8.95
N LEU A 42 -2.47 -20.74 -8.05
CA LEU A 42 -1.86 -20.66 -6.71
C LEU A 42 -2.02 -21.98 -5.94
N LYS A 43 -3.14 -22.68 -6.16
CA LYS A 43 -3.39 -24.06 -5.69
C LYS A 43 -3.75 -24.95 -6.88
N ALA A 44 -2.85 -25.01 -7.86
CA ALA A 44 -3.05 -25.75 -9.10
C ALA A 44 -3.45 -27.22 -8.87
N THR A 45 -4.59 -27.60 -9.43
CA THR A 45 -5.03 -29.00 -9.55
C THR A 45 -4.65 -29.54 -10.93
N PRO A 46 -4.67 -30.87 -11.16
CA PRO A 46 -4.34 -31.44 -12.48
C PRO A 46 -5.15 -30.80 -13.63
N GLY A 47 -6.46 -30.63 -13.46
CA GLY A 47 -7.28 -29.99 -14.51
C GLY A 47 -6.98 -28.50 -14.74
N VAL A 48 -6.46 -27.78 -13.75
CA VAL A 48 -5.96 -26.41 -13.97
C VAL A 48 -4.67 -26.44 -14.78
N LEU A 49 -3.76 -27.38 -14.49
CA LEU A 49 -2.52 -27.55 -15.27
C LEU A 49 -2.80 -27.94 -16.72
N ASP A 50 -3.82 -28.76 -16.97
CA ASP A 50 -4.24 -29.12 -18.33
C ASP A 50 -4.74 -27.88 -19.11
N LEU A 51 -5.55 -27.03 -18.49
CA LEU A 51 -5.99 -25.76 -19.11
C LEU A 51 -4.80 -24.82 -19.39
N MET A 52 -3.88 -24.71 -18.44
CA MET A 52 -2.66 -23.92 -18.60
C MET A 52 -1.81 -24.42 -19.76
N ARG A 53 -1.69 -25.74 -19.93
CA ARG A 53 -0.94 -26.35 -21.03
C ARG A 53 -1.48 -25.92 -22.40
N LEU A 54 -2.81 -25.98 -22.59
CA LEU A 54 -3.47 -25.55 -23.81
C LEU A 54 -3.20 -24.07 -24.12
N ASP A 55 -3.30 -23.22 -23.10
CA ASP A 55 -3.08 -21.78 -23.22
C ASP A 55 -1.61 -21.45 -23.54
N LEU A 56 -0.65 -22.14 -22.91
CA LEU A 56 0.78 -21.99 -23.19
C LEU A 56 1.15 -22.44 -24.60
N GLU A 57 0.58 -23.56 -25.08
CA GLU A 57 0.79 -24.04 -26.45
C GLU A 57 0.26 -23.04 -27.48
N ALA A 58 -0.95 -22.52 -27.27
CA ALA A 58 -1.55 -21.53 -28.16
C ALA A 58 -0.74 -20.23 -28.21
N LEU A 59 -0.34 -19.70 -27.05
CA LEU A 59 0.47 -18.48 -26.97
C LEU A 59 1.89 -18.67 -27.53
N TYR A 60 2.47 -19.85 -27.41
CA TYR A 60 3.79 -20.14 -27.99
C TYR A 60 3.76 -20.03 -29.52
N LEU A 61 2.74 -20.62 -30.16
CA LEU A 61 2.56 -20.54 -31.62
C LEU A 61 2.30 -19.10 -32.07
N GLU A 62 1.51 -18.36 -31.29
CA GLU A 62 1.23 -16.95 -31.55
C GLU A 62 2.50 -16.09 -31.42
N LEU A 63 3.35 -16.37 -30.42
CA LEU A 63 4.65 -15.72 -30.27
C LEU A 63 5.54 -15.91 -31.49
N GLU A 64 5.62 -17.15 -32.01
CA GLU A 64 6.39 -17.45 -33.23
C GLU A 64 5.85 -16.70 -34.45
N ARG A 65 4.53 -16.58 -34.58
CA ARG A 65 3.88 -15.79 -35.64
C ARG A 65 4.24 -14.30 -35.53
N LEU A 66 4.02 -13.70 -34.36
CA LEU A 66 4.24 -12.27 -34.10
C LEU A 66 5.70 -11.87 -34.32
N ARG A 67 6.66 -12.70 -33.90
CA ARG A 67 8.10 -12.48 -34.15
C ARG A 67 8.45 -12.43 -35.63
N ARG A 68 7.80 -13.25 -36.46
CA ARG A 68 8.04 -13.30 -37.92
C ARG A 68 7.39 -12.12 -38.63
N GLU A 69 6.16 -11.78 -38.24
CA GLU A 69 5.38 -10.72 -38.89
C GLU A 69 5.83 -9.32 -38.49
N TYR A 70 6.20 -9.14 -37.22
CA TYR A 70 6.60 -7.87 -36.63
C TYR A 70 7.92 -8.01 -35.85
N PRO A 71 9.07 -8.06 -36.54
CA PRO A 71 10.38 -8.16 -35.89
C PRO A 71 10.75 -6.84 -35.20
N LEU A 72 10.35 -6.71 -33.93
CA LEU A 72 10.58 -5.52 -33.13
C LEU A 72 11.85 -5.66 -32.28
N ARG A 73 12.53 -4.54 -32.07
CA ARG A 73 13.56 -4.41 -31.02
C ARG A 73 12.89 -4.08 -29.69
N SER A 74 13.68 -4.02 -28.62
CA SER A 74 13.23 -3.60 -27.30
C SER A 74 12.44 -2.29 -27.36
N LEU A 75 11.24 -2.31 -26.77
CA LEU A 75 10.38 -1.14 -26.58
C LEU A 75 10.47 -0.58 -25.16
N GLY A 76 10.77 -1.43 -24.18
CA GLY A 76 10.85 -1.07 -22.77
C GLY A 76 12.21 -0.51 -22.36
N GLU A 77 12.20 0.30 -21.30
CA GLU A 77 13.40 0.90 -20.69
C GLU A 77 13.72 0.34 -19.30
N ARG A 78 12.76 -0.31 -18.62
CA ARG A 78 12.97 -0.89 -17.29
C ARG A 78 13.54 -2.30 -17.36
N PRO A 79 14.30 -2.78 -16.36
CA PRO A 79 14.68 -4.19 -16.29
C PRO A 79 13.43 -5.10 -16.18
N PRO A 80 13.50 -6.35 -16.67
CA PRO A 80 12.41 -7.31 -16.52
C PRO A 80 12.21 -7.70 -15.06
N HIS A 81 10.95 -7.87 -14.67
CA HIS A 81 10.62 -8.36 -13.34
C HIS A 81 10.80 -9.88 -13.30
N PRO A 82 11.27 -10.49 -12.18
CA PRO A 82 11.44 -11.94 -12.08
C PRO A 82 10.18 -12.75 -12.44
N ALA A 83 8.99 -12.21 -12.14
CA ALA A 83 7.71 -12.80 -12.52
C ALA A 83 7.51 -12.84 -14.06
N GLU A 84 7.93 -11.80 -14.77
CA GLU A 84 7.85 -11.73 -16.23
C GLU A 84 8.87 -12.65 -16.88
N GLU A 85 10.10 -12.67 -16.37
CA GLU A 85 11.15 -13.58 -16.85
C GLU A 85 10.75 -15.03 -16.68
N GLY A 86 10.28 -15.40 -15.48
CA GLY A 86 9.80 -16.74 -15.20
C GLY A 86 8.61 -17.13 -16.07
N ALA A 87 7.64 -16.23 -16.25
CA ALA A 87 6.48 -16.49 -17.12
C ALA A 87 6.89 -16.64 -18.60
N LEU A 88 7.86 -15.85 -19.07
CA LEU A 88 8.41 -15.99 -20.42
C LEU A 88 9.15 -17.33 -20.59
N GLN A 89 9.95 -17.73 -19.61
CA GLN A 89 10.63 -19.03 -19.65
C GLN A 89 9.62 -20.18 -19.67
N ALA A 90 8.58 -20.12 -18.83
CA ALA A 90 7.51 -21.12 -18.82
C ALA A 90 6.75 -21.17 -20.14
N LEU A 91 6.49 -20.01 -20.77
CA LEU A 91 5.89 -19.91 -22.10
C LEU A 91 6.76 -20.58 -23.18
N LEU A 92 8.06 -20.28 -23.20
CA LEU A 92 8.98 -20.85 -24.19
C LEU A 92 9.15 -22.37 -24.01
N ALA A 93 9.13 -22.84 -22.77
CA ALA A 93 9.17 -24.27 -22.45
C ALA A 93 7.82 -24.98 -22.65
N ARG A 94 6.70 -24.23 -22.70
CA ARG A 94 5.31 -24.72 -22.64
C ARG A 94 5.08 -25.59 -21.39
N ASP A 95 5.61 -25.12 -20.27
CA ASP A 95 5.64 -25.84 -19.00
C ASP A 95 4.62 -25.22 -18.01
N PRO A 96 3.44 -25.86 -17.79
CA PRO A 96 2.43 -25.34 -16.89
C PRO A 96 2.86 -25.44 -15.41
N GLU A 97 3.67 -26.42 -15.04
CA GLU A 97 4.21 -26.55 -13.68
C GLU A 97 5.17 -25.39 -13.36
N ALA A 98 6.04 -25.02 -14.31
CA ALA A 98 6.90 -23.84 -14.18
C ALA A 98 6.07 -22.55 -14.06
N MET A 99 5.02 -22.40 -14.88
CA MET A 99 4.14 -21.22 -14.79
C MET A 99 3.40 -21.16 -13.43
N ALA A 100 2.95 -22.30 -12.91
CA ALA A 100 2.34 -22.38 -11.59
C ALA A 100 3.34 -22.01 -10.48
N ALA A 101 4.62 -22.41 -10.61
CA ALA A 101 5.67 -22.03 -9.67
C ALA A 101 5.92 -20.52 -9.67
N VAL A 102 5.94 -19.88 -10.84
CA VAL A 102 6.05 -18.42 -10.99
C VAL A 102 4.90 -17.70 -10.27
N LEU A 103 3.66 -18.14 -10.48
CA LEU A 103 2.50 -17.56 -9.82
C LEU A 103 2.51 -17.78 -8.30
N LYS A 104 2.97 -18.93 -7.82
CA LYS A 104 3.12 -19.18 -6.38
C LYS A 104 4.20 -18.30 -5.74
N ALA A 105 5.28 -18.01 -6.46
CA ALA A 105 6.36 -17.18 -5.95
C ALA A 105 6.03 -15.68 -5.98
N HIS A 106 5.40 -15.21 -7.06
CA HIS A 106 5.22 -13.78 -7.32
C HIS A 106 3.77 -13.32 -7.25
N GLY A 107 2.80 -14.22 -7.19
CA GLY A 107 1.38 -13.91 -7.31
C GLY A 107 0.93 -13.64 -8.75
N PRO A 108 -0.38 -13.61 -9.01
CA PRO A 108 -0.95 -13.15 -10.29
C PRO A 108 -0.81 -11.64 -10.48
N TRP A 109 -1.09 -11.15 -11.68
CA TRP A 109 -1.30 -9.71 -11.90
C TRP A 109 -2.51 -9.21 -11.07
N PRO A 110 -2.46 -7.98 -10.50
CA PRO A 110 -1.37 -7.00 -10.54
C PRO A 110 -0.27 -7.24 -9.49
N PHE A 111 -0.48 -8.16 -8.55
CA PHE A 111 0.44 -8.42 -7.43
C PHE A 111 1.83 -8.92 -7.86
N ALA A 112 1.94 -9.56 -9.01
CA ALA A 112 3.23 -9.93 -9.58
C ALA A 112 4.17 -8.74 -9.77
N LEU A 113 3.65 -7.60 -10.23
CA LEU A 113 4.46 -6.49 -10.75
C LEU A 113 4.43 -5.24 -9.87
N TYR A 114 3.41 -5.09 -9.03
CA TYR A 114 3.19 -3.90 -8.23
C TYR A 114 3.27 -4.20 -6.74
N ARG A 115 3.78 -3.24 -5.96
CA ARG A 115 3.85 -3.34 -4.49
C ARG A 115 2.92 -2.38 -3.76
N ALA A 116 2.37 -1.39 -4.46
CA ALA A 116 1.48 -0.39 -3.90
C ALA A 116 0.18 -0.38 -4.67
N PHE A 117 -0.93 -0.25 -3.95
CA PHE A 117 -2.28 -0.31 -4.50
C PHE A 117 -3.18 0.70 -3.83
N ARG A 118 -4.22 1.12 -4.54
CA ARG A 118 -5.36 1.87 -4.02
C ARG A 118 -6.61 1.01 -4.18
N PHE A 119 -7.48 1.00 -3.16
CA PHE A 119 -8.73 0.27 -3.19
C PHE A 119 -9.91 1.23 -2.96
N ASP A 120 -10.78 1.37 -3.95
CA ASP A 120 -11.97 2.25 -3.92
C ASP A 120 -13.29 1.49 -4.15
N GLY A 121 -13.23 0.16 -3.98
CA GLY A 121 -14.22 -0.84 -4.42
C GLY A 121 -13.61 -1.75 -5.48
N GLU A 122 -12.67 -1.21 -6.25
CA GLU A 122 -11.80 -1.96 -7.15
C GLU A 122 -10.33 -1.76 -6.75
N LEU A 123 -9.48 -2.74 -7.08
CA LEU A 123 -8.06 -2.68 -6.77
C LEU A 123 -7.27 -2.08 -7.94
N HIS A 124 -6.61 -0.95 -7.69
CA HIS A 124 -5.80 -0.24 -8.66
C HIS A 124 -4.32 -0.31 -8.30
N PRO A 125 -3.43 -0.83 -9.17
CA PRO A 125 -2.00 -0.73 -8.93
C PRO A 125 -1.52 0.72 -8.99
N LEU A 126 -0.52 1.05 -8.18
CA LEU A 126 0.17 2.34 -8.18
C LEU A 126 1.61 2.11 -8.68
N PRO A 127 1.91 2.35 -9.97
CA PRO A 127 3.24 2.10 -10.55
C PRO A 127 4.34 2.93 -9.88
N SER A 128 4.04 4.18 -9.58
CA SER A 128 4.99 5.16 -9.01
C SER A 128 4.44 5.75 -7.71
N PRO A 129 4.44 4.97 -6.60
CA PRO A 129 3.97 5.48 -5.33
C PRO A 129 4.86 6.63 -4.86
N ARG A 130 4.26 7.71 -4.36
CA ARG A 130 5.02 8.83 -3.79
C ARG A 130 5.49 8.48 -2.39
N LEU A 131 6.75 8.06 -2.30
CA LEU A 131 7.39 7.71 -1.02
C LEU A 131 8.17 8.90 -0.46
N PRO A 132 8.25 9.05 0.88
CA PRO A 132 9.19 9.99 1.47
C PRO A 132 10.62 9.63 1.10
N LYS A 133 11.50 10.62 0.98
CA LYS A 133 12.94 10.37 0.87
C LYS A 133 13.48 9.80 2.20
N PRO A 134 14.51 8.94 2.17
CA PRO A 134 15.23 8.55 3.37
C PRO A 134 15.67 9.80 4.16
N GLY A 135 15.35 9.84 5.45
CA GLY A 135 15.65 10.98 6.32
C GLY A 135 14.73 12.20 6.19
N GLU A 136 13.69 12.18 5.35
CA GLU A 136 12.73 13.30 5.22
C GLU A 136 11.81 13.45 6.45
N LEU A 137 11.66 12.38 7.22
CA LEU A 137 10.87 12.36 8.45
C LEU A 137 11.75 12.81 9.62
N LEU A 138 11.55 14.05 10.06
CA LEU A 138 12.24 14.63 11.20
C LEU A 138 11.40 14.62 12.47
N GLY A 139 12.07 14.34 13.60
CA GLY A 139 11.42 14.13 14.88
C GLY A 139 10.71 12.78 14.94
N TYR A 140 10.19 12.45 16.12
CA TYR A 140 9.46 11.22 16.38
C TYR A 140 10.26 9.94 16.08
N GLU A 141 11.58 9.99 16.29
CA GLU A 141 12.51 8.89 16.00
C GLU A 141 12.09 7.61 16.73
N ALA A 142 11.59 7.73 17.97
CA ALA A 142 11.06 6.60 18.73
C ALA A 142 9.82 5.98 18.08
N GLN A 143 8.88 6.80 17.59
CA GLN A 143 7.68 6.36 16.89
C GLN A 143 8.04 5.70 15.55
N HIS A 144 8.95 6.31 14.78
CA HIS A 144 9.43 5.75 13.53
C HIS A 144 10.11 4.39 13.74
N ARG A 145 10.98 4.29 14.75
CA ARG A 145 11.65 3.04 15.11
C ARG A 145 10.65 1.96 15.51
N ALA A 146 9.68 2.28 16.37
CA ALA A 146 8.66 1.32 16.81
C ALA A 146 7.78 0.84 15.63
N LEU A 147 7.38 1.74 14.74
CA LEU A 147 6.62 1.41 13.54
C LEU A 147 7.40 0.48 12.62
N GLU A 148 8.67 0.79 12.37
CA GLU A 148 9.54 0.02 11.49
C GLU A 148 9.91 -1.35 12.08
N GLU A 149 10.14 -1.44 13.39
CA GLU A 149 10.38 -2.71 14.08
C GLU A 149 9.17 -3.64 13.99
N ASN A 150 7.97 -3.11 14.24
CA ASN A 150 6.73 -3.87 14.08
C ASN A 150 6.52 -4.34 12.63
N ALA A 151 6.79 -3.46 11.66
CA ALA A 151 6.73 -3.79 10.23
C ALA A 151 7.74 -4.89 9.85
N ARG A 152 8.98 -4.84 10.32
CA ARG A 152 9.99 -5.89 10.08
C ARG A 152 9.57 -7.24 10.67
N ARG A 153 8.97 -7.25 11.87
CA ARG A 153 8.43 -8.47 12.48
C ARG A 153 7.33 -9.07 11.60
N PHE A 154 6.38 -8.24 11.16
CA PHE A 154 5.30 -8.68 10.26
C PHE A 154 5.86 -9.29 8.97
N LEU A 155 6.78 -8.60 8.29
CA LEU A 155 7.39 -9.06 7.04
C LEU A 155 8.16 -10.38 7.22
N ALA A 156 8.77 -10.59 8.39
CA ALA A 156 9.44 -11.84 8.75
C ALA A 156 8.47 -12.97 9.20
N GLY A 157 7.16 -12.76 9.10
CA GLY A 157 6.15 -13.73 9.54
C GLY A 157 6.08 -13.95 11.05
N LYS A 158 6.58 -12.99 11.82
CA LYS A 158 6.48 -12.99 13.28
C LYS A 158 5.22 -12.25 13.72
N PRO A 159 4.71 -12.51 14.93
CA PRO A 159 3.61 -11.73 15.50
C PRO A 159 3.93 -10.24 15.48
N ALA A 160 2.97 -9.47 14.95
CA ALA A 160 3.02 -8.03 14.79
C ALA A 160 1.65 -7.43 15.14
N LEU A 161 1.65 -6.15 15.47
CA LEU A 161 0.51 -5.46 16.06
C LEU A 161 -0.17 -4.56 15.04
N HIS A 162 -1.50 -4.63 14.94
CA HIS A 162 -2.25 -3.61 14.22
C HIS A 162 -1.91 -2.23 14.80
N THR A 163 -1.62 -1.28 13.91
CA THR A 163 -0.98 -0.02 14.31
C THR A 163 -1.88 1.18 14.03
N LEU A 164 -2.06 2.03 15.04
CA LEU A 164 -2.73 3.33 14.92
C LEU A 164 -1.71 4.46 15.07
N LEU A 165 -1.56 5.28 14.03
CA LEU A 165 -0.80 6.52 14.06
C LEU A 165 -1.74 7.67 14.40
N TYR A 166 -1.64 8.16 15.63
CA TYR A 166 -2.54 9.18 16.17
C TYR A 166 -1.81 10.51 16.32
N GLY A 167 -2.47 11.64 16.02
CA GLY A 167 -1.87 12.96 16.30
C GLY A 167 -2.36 14.12 15.44
N ALA A 168 -1.71 15.27 15.55
CA ALA A 168 -2.12 16.48 14.83
C ALA A 168 -1.97 16.36 13.29
N ARG A 169 -2.68 17.19 12.53
CA ARG A 169 -2.54 17.24 11.07
C ARG A 169 -1.16 17.78 10.68
N GLY A 170 -0.59 17.21 9.62
CA GLY A 170 0.69 17.68 9.06
C GLY A 170 1.95 17.25 9.85
N THR A 171 1.82 16.36 10.83
CA THR A 171 2.95 15.85 11.63
C THR A 171 3.72 14.69 10.98
N GLY A 172 3.28 14.22 9.81
CA GLY A 172 3.99 13.18 9.05
C GLY A 172 3.47 11.75 9.24
N LYS A 173 2.30 11.53 9.87
CA LYS A 173 1.72 10.18 10.10
C LYS A 173 1.57 9.35 8.81
N SER A 174 0.86 9.86 7.81
CA SER A 174 0.66 9.18 6.52
C SER A 174 1.97 9.00 5.76
N THR A 175 2.89 9.95 5.91
CA THR A 175 4.24 9.88 5.35
C THR A 175 5.05 8.76 6.02
N ALA A 176 4.96 8.61 7.34
CA ALA A 176 5.60 7.54 8.09
C ALA A 176 5.07 6.16 7.67
N ALA A 177 3.75 6.04 7.54
CA ALA A 177 3.11 4.82 7.04
C ALA A 177 3.62 4.45 5.64
N ARG A 178 3.52 5.36 4.67
CA ARG A 178 3.99 5.14 3.30
C ARG A 178 5.49 4.86 3.23
N GLY A 179 6.28 5.39 4.16
CA GLY A 179 7.71 5.12 4.29
C GLY A 179 8.05 3.65 4.52
N LEU A 180 7.12 2.85 5.05
CA LEU A 180 7.32 1.39 5.21
C LEU A 180 7.50 0.65 3.90
N LEU A 181 7.06 1.20 2.78
CA LEU A 181 7.33 0.63 1.47
C LEU A 181 8.83 0.62 1.10
N HIS A 182 9.70 1.33 1.84
CA HIS A 182 11.15 1.20 1.68
C HIS A 182 11.69 -0.14 2.18
N LEU A 183 10.95 -0.85 3.04
CA LEU A 183 11.35 -2.17 3.51
C LEU A 183 11.20 -3.21 2.39
N GLU A 184 12.18 -4.11 2.28
CA GLU A 184 12.12 -5.21 1.32
C GLU A 184 10.92 -6.12 1.60
N GLY A 185 10.22 -6.53 0.54
CA GLY A 185 9.01 -7.34 0.64
C GLY A 185 7.76 -6.59 1.11
N ALA A 186 7.87 -5.31 1.50
CA ALA A 186 6.72 -4.51 1.91
C ALA A 186 5.79 -4.20 0.74
N ARG A 187 4.51 -4.48 0.96
CA ARG A 187 3.43 -4.10 0.05
C ARG A 187 2.34 -3.37 0.80
N MET A 188 1.65 -2.46 0.13
CA MET A 188 0.64 -1.63 0.77
C MET A 188 -0.59 -1.48 -0.10
N VAL A 189 -1.77 -1.59 0.52
CA VAL A 189 -3.05 -1.29 -0.10
C VAL A 189 -3.66 -0.13 0.66
N GLU A 190 -3.73 1.05 0.05
CA GLU A 190 -4.43 2.22 0.58
C GLU A 190 -5.93 2.06 0.31
N VAL A 191 -6.73 1.95 1.37
CA VAL A 191 -8.18 1.75 1.27
C VAL A 191 -8.90 3.07 1.45
N GLU A 192 -9.76 3.42 0.48
CA GLU A 192 -10.63 4.58 0.61
C GLU A 192 -11.75 4.29 1.63
N PRO A 193 -12.14 5.25 2.49
CA PRO A 193 -13.17 5.04 3.51
C PRO A 193 -14.50 4.50 2.97
N LYS A 194 -14.91 4.95 1.78
CA LYS A 194 -16.14 4.51 1.11
C LYS A 194 -16.13 3.03 0.71
N ALA A 195 -14.95 2.41 0.62
CA ALA A 195 -14.75 1.03 0.19
C ALA A 195 -14.67 0.03 1.35
N LEU A 196 -14.77 0.50 2.60
CA LEU A 196 -14.70 -0.35 3.80
C LEU A 196 -15.77 -1.43 3.85
N SER A 197 -16.94 -1.20 3.23
CA SER A 197 -18.00 -2.22 3.12
C SER A 197 -17.63 -3.41 2.22
N GLN A 198 -16.62 -3.27 1.36
CA GLN A 198 -16.12 -4.33 0.48
C GLN A 198 -14.80 -4.92 0.96
N LEU A 199 -14.40 -4.60 2.19
CA LEU A 199 -13.10 -4.96 2.72
C LEU A 199 -12.91 -6.47 2.84
N GLU A 200 -13.96 -7.23 3.17
CA GLU A 200 -13.89 -8.70 3.27
C GLU A 200 -13.45 -9.36 1.95
N THR A 201 -14.01 -8.90 0.81
CA THR A 201 -13.63 -9.38 -0.53
C THR A 201 -12.16 -9.11 -0.84
N LEU A 202 -11.67 -7.92 -0.46
CA LEU A 202 -10.26 -7.59 -0.60
C LEU A 202 -9.39 -8.52 0.26
N LEU A 203 -9.74 -8.70 1.53
CA LEU A 203 -8.99 -9.57 2.45
C LEU A 203 -8.93 -11.02 1.99
N ALA A 204 -10.04 -11.57 1.49
CA ALA A 204 -10.07 -12.92 0.92
C ALA A 204 -9.12 -13.05 -0.28
N THR A 205 -9.05 -12.03 -1.14
CA THR A 205 -8.10 -11.97 -2.25
C THR A 205 -6.66 -11.93 -1.74
N LEU A 206 -6.36 -11.02 -0.80
CA LEU A 206 -5.02 -10.87 -0.23
C LEU A 206 -4.55 -12.14 0.50
N ALA A 207 -5.44 -12.81 1.24
CA ALA A 207 -5.14 -14.03 1.98
C ALA A 207 -4.68 -15.20 1.08
N SER A 208 -5.07 -15.19 -0.19
CA SER A 208 -4.65 -16.21 -1.16
C SER A 208 -3.23 -16.02 -1.69
N LEU A 209 -2.65 -14.83 -1.52
CA LEU A 209 -1.39 -14.42 -2.13
C LEU A 209 -0.18 -14.76 -1.25
N PRO A 210 1.00 -14.98 -1.85
CA PRO A 210 2.22 -15.31 -1.10
C PRO A 210 2.83 -14.13 -0.35
N HIS A 211 2.30 -12.91 -0.55
CA HIS A 211 2.90 -11.69 -0.03
C HIS A 211 2.26 -11.20 1.26
N ARG A 212 2.96 -10.31 1.96
CA ARG A 212 2.47 -9.63 3.15
C ARG A 212 2.09 -8.18 2.83
N PHE A 213 0.92 -7.74 3.29
CA PHE A 213 0.32 -6.46 2.94
C PHE A 213 0.05 -5.60 4.17
N PHE A 214 0.49 -4.35 4.12
CA PHE A 214 -0.02 -3.30 4.99
C PHE A 214 -1.33 -2.78 4.42
N LEU A 215 -2.43 -2.97 5.15
CA LEU A 215 -3.71 -2.39 4.81
C LEU A 215 -3.77 -0.99 5.41
N PHE A 216 -3.59 0.03 4.58
CA PHE A 216 -3.42 1.41 5.01
C PHE A 216 -4.73 2.20 4.92
N LEU A 217 -5.13 2.79 6.05
CA LEU A 217 -6.30 3.67 6.16
C LEU A 217 -5.84 5.07 6.58
N ASP A 218 -6.02 6.05 5.70
CA ASP A 218 -5.57 7.41 5.97
C ASP A 218 -6.70 8.32 6.49
N ASP A 219 -6.37 9.20 7.45
CA ASP A 219 -7.27 10.16 8.12
C ASP A 219 -8.60 9.55 8.60
N LEU A 220 -8.53 8.38 9.24
CA LEU A 220 -9.67 7.69 9.82
C LEU A 220 -10.34 8.55 10.90
N SER A 221 -11.65 8.73 10.78
CA SER A 221 -12.49 9.22 11.86
C SER A 221 -12.81 8.06 12.80
N LEU A 222 -12.49 8.22 14.09
CA LEU A 222 -12.87 7.26 15.13
C LEU A 222 -14.22 7.65 15.77
N ASP A 223 -15.13 8.19 14.96
CA ASP A 223 -16.48 8.55 15.41
C ASP A 223 -17.37 7.30 15.33
N PRO A 224 -18.02 6.84 16.42
CA PRO A 224 -18.92 5.70 16.37
C PRO A 224 -20.11 5.88 15.43
N GLU A 225 -20.47 7.12 15.08
CA GLU A 225 -21.49 7.40 14.06
C GLU A 225 -20.99 7.19 12.62
N ASP A 226 -19.67 7.06 12.43
CA ASP A 226 -19.07 6.80 11.12
C ASP A 226 -19.19 5.31 10.79
N ALA A 227 -19.78 4.99 9.63
CA ALA A 227 -19.85 3.62 9.12
C ALA A 227 -18.45 2.96 9.09
N ALA A 228 -17.38 3.71 8.83
CA ALA A 228 -16.01 3.22 8.84
C ALA A 228 -15.61 2.62 10.20
N PHE A 229 -16.08 3.19 11.30
CA PHE A 229 -15.79 2.74 12.66
C PHE A 229 -16.32 1.33 12.89
N HIS A 230 -17.57 1.05 12.51
CA HIS A 230 -18.19 -0.26 12.71
C HIS A 230 -17.49 -1.38 11.92
N HIS A 231 -17.12 -1.12 10.66
CA HIS A 231 -16.40 -2.10 9.84
C HIS A 231 -15.03 -2.44 10.44
N LEU A 232 -14.31 -1.43 10.97
CA LEU A 232 -13.02 -1.64 11.60
C LEU A 232 -13.11 -2.32 12.96
N LYS A 233 -14.13 -1.99 13.75
CA LYS A 233 -14.41 -2.67 15.01
C LYS A 233 -14.65 -4.16 14.76
N ALA A 234 -15.49 -4.51 13.79
CA ALA A 234 -15.74 -5.90 13.42
C ALA A 234 -14.47 -6.63 12.95
N LEU A 235 -13.64 -5.98 12.12
CA LEU A 235 -12.36 -6.53 11.68
C LEU A 235 -11.41 -6.81 12.84
N LEU A 236 -11.30 -5.88 13.79
CA LEU A 236 -10.41 -5.98 14.95
C LEU A 236 -10.96 -6.87 16.07
N GLU A 237 -12.28 -7.04 16.15
CA GLU A 237 -12.97 -8.04 16.99
C GLU A 237 -12.69 -9.48 16.53
N GLY A 238 -12.31 -9.62 15.25
CA GLY A 238 -12.10 -10.88 14.59
C GLY A 238 -13.42 -11.43 14.05
N SER A 239 -13.41 -11.80 12.76
CA SER A 239 -14.40 -12.73 12.23
C SER A 239 -14.10 -14.14 12.75
N LEU A 240 -15.05 -15.08 12.63
CA LEU A 240 -14.83 -16.50 12.95
C LEU A 240 -13.63 -17.12 12.23
N GLU A 241 -13.15 -16.51 11.14
CA GLU A 241 -12.02 -16.98 10.33
C GLU A 241 -10.67 -16.36 10.75
N GLY A 242 -10.66 -15.37 11.65
CA GLY A 242 -9.47 -14.61 12.04
C GLY A 242 -9.00 -13.64 10.94
N ALA A 243 -8.17 -12.65 11.33
CA ALA A 243 -7.53 -11.77 10.34
C ALA A 243 -6.50 -12.56 9.53
N ALA A 244 -6.44 -12.33 8.21
CA ALA A 244 -5.47 -12.98 7.33
C ALA A 244 -4.03 -12.76 7.85
N GLU A 245 -3.28 -13.84 8.09
CA GLU A 245 -1.94 -13.79 8.70
C GLU A 245 -0.91 -12.96 7.91
N ASN A 246 -1.22 -12.70 6.63
CA ASN A 246 -0.42 -11.91 5.71
C ASN A 246 -0.95 -10.48 5.52
N VAL A 247 -1.86 -10.00 6.37
CA VAL A 247 -2.37 -8.63 6.35
C VAL A 247 -2.17 -7.95 7.72
N LEU A 248 -1.60 -6.75 7.71
CA LEU A 248 -1.44 -5.90 8.90
C LEU A 248 -2.15 -4.56 8.70
N LEU A 249 -3.15 -4.29 9.52
CA LEU A 249 -3.83 -2.99 9.56
C LEU A 249 -2.89 -1.88 10.07
N LEU A 250 -2.83 -0.79 9.32
CA LEU A 250 -2.15 0.45 9.65
C LEU A 250 -3.09 1.63 9.39
N ALA A 251 -3.58 2.28 10.45
CA ALA A 251 -4.48 3.42 10.33
C ALA A 251 -3.81 4.71 10.79
N THR A 252 -4.16 5.85 10.18
CA THR A 252 -3.89 7.16 10.78
C THR A 252 -5.19 7.78 11.27
N SER A 253 -5.15 8.48 12.40
CA SER A 253 -6.29 9.27 12.88
C SER A 253 -5.82 10.62 13.40
N ASN A 254 -6.61 11.66 13.10
CA ASN A 254 -6.31 13.00 13.56
C ASN A 254 -6.87 13.25 14.97
N ARG A 255 -6.07 13.91 15.81
CA ARG A 255 -6.39 14.21 17.22
C ARG A 255 -7.76 14.88 17.41
N ARG A 256 -8.21 15.71 16.48
CA ARG A 256 -9.52 16.38 16.58
C ARG A 256 -10.70 15.42 16.55
N HIS A 257 -10.59 14.27 15.89
CA HIS A 257 -11.68 13.29 15.81
C HIS A 257 -11.82 12.51 17.14
N LEU A 258 -10.71 12.31 17.85
CA LEU A 258 -10.72 11.73 19.21
C LEU A 258 -11.09 12.76 20.29
N VAL A 259 -10.59 14.01 20.16
CA VAL A 259 -10.67 15.05 21.21
C VAL A 259 -11.93 15.89 21.14
N ARG A 260 -12.71 15.87 20.04
CA ARG A 260 -14.01 16.55 20.00
C ARG A 260 -14.94 16.08 21.12
N ARG A 261 -14.74 14.86 21.65
CA ARG A 261 -15.40 14.39 22.86
C ARG A 261 -14.58 14.56 24.13
N LEU A 262 -13.28 14.25 24.20
CA LEU A 262 -12.47 14.40 25.45
C LEU A 262 -12.43 15.81 26.10
N GLY A 263 -12.86 16.88 25.42
CA GLY A 263 -13.08 18.20 26.04
C GLY A 263 -14.33 18.25 26.94
N GLU A 264 -15.28 17.36 26.67
CA GLU A 264 -16.32 16.91 27.58
C GLU A 264 -15.81 15.57 28.13
N ASN A 265 -15.30 15.51 29.35
CA ASN A 265 -15.30 14.23 30.06
C ASN A 265 -16.69 14.14 30.69
N PRO A 266 -17.75 13.69 29.97
CA PRO A 266 -19.05 13.56 30.60
C PRO A 266 -18.86 12.62 31.77
N LEU A 267 -19.30 13.01 32.97
CA LEU A 267 -19.29 12.08 34.08
C LEU A 267 -20.30 10.96 33.80
N PRO A 268 -20.07 9.73 34.30
CA PRO A 268 -21.07 8.68 34.21
C PRO A 268 -22.43 9.20 34.71
N GLY A 269 -23.42 9.29 33.81
CA GLY A 269 -24.78 9.74 34.12
C GLY A 269 -25.18 11.16 33.68
N GLU A 270 -24.24 12.04 33.25
CA GLU A 270 -24.58 13.41 32.81
C GLU A 270 -24.95 13.48 31.32
N ALA A 271 -24.30 12.66 30.49
CA ALA A 271 -24.59 12.50 29.06
C ALA A 271 -24.28 11.05 28.64
N PRO A 272 -25.21 10.10 28.87
CA PRO A 272 -24.98 8.68 28.63
C PRO A 272 -24.48 8.37 27.21
N GLU A 273 -25.09 8.98 26.19
CA GLU A 273 -24.70 8.80 24.78
C GLU A 273 -23.28 9.29 24.48
N ALA A 274 -22.86 10.40 25.09
CA ALA A 274 -21.51 10.95 24.92
C ALA A 274 -20.45 10.11 25.66
N TRP A 275 -20.82 9.53 26.81
CA TRP A 275 -19.99 8.59 27.56
C TRP A 275 -19.81 7.27 26.82
N ASP A 276 -20.90 6.69 26.29
CA ASP A 276 -20.86 5.43 25.54
C ASP A 276 -20.00 5.56 24.27
N ALA A 277 -20.17 6.66 23.53
CA ALA A 277 -19.36 6.90 22.34
C ALA A 277 -17.86 7.14 22.67
N LEU A 278 -17.55 7.74 23.82
CA LEU A 278 -16.18 7.87 24.31
C LEU A 278 -15.59 6.49 24.66
N GLN A 279 -16.35 5.64 25.35
CA GLN A 279 -15.95 4.27 25.68
C GLN A 279 -15.73 3.43 24.41
N ASP A 280 -16.60 3.53 23.41
CA ASP A 280 -16.43 2.83 22.13
C ASP A 280 -15.18 3.29 21.38
N THR A 281 -14.90 4.59 21.37
CA THR A 281 -13.70 5.16 20.75
C THR A 281 -12.42 4.65 21.42
N LEU A 282 -12.41 4.60 22.76
CA LEU A 282 -11.30 4.04 23.54
C LEU A 282 -11.16 2.54 23.28
N ALA A 283 -12.27 1.79 23.30
CA ALA A 283 -12.27 0.36 23.05
C ALA A 283 -11.77 0.00 21.64
N LEU A 284 -12.07 0.82 20.62
CA LEU A 284 -11.49 0.62 19.29
C LEU A 284 -9.98 0.90 19.28
N SER A 285 -9.55 1.98 19.95
CA SER A 285 -8.12 2.31 20.07
C SER A 285 -7.34 1.24 20.83
N GLU A 286 -7.90 0.62 21.85
CA GLU A 286 -7.28 -0.45 22.63
C GLU A 286 -7.05 -1.74 21.82
N ARG A 287 -7.82 -1.94 20.75
CA ARG A 287 -7.64 -3.09 19.84
C ARG A 287 -6.45 -2.94 18.90
N PHE A 288 -5.97 -1.71 18.71
CA PHE A 288 -4.68 -1.51 18.05
C PHE A 288 -3.58 -1.84 19.05
N GLY A 289 -2.91 -2.98 18.85
CA GLY A 289 -1.82 -3.40 19.72
C GLY A 289 -0.63 -2.42 19.75
N LEU A 290 -0.47 -1.56 18.73
CA LEU A 290 0.52 -0.50 18.71
C LEU A 290 -0.12 0.86 18.43
N VAL A 291 -0.08 1.76 19.40
CA VAL A 291 -0.57 3.15 19.25
C VAL A 291 0.61 4.11 19.33
N LEU A 292 0.86 4.85 18.25
CA LEU A 292 1.96 5.81 18.15
C LEU A 292 1.43 7.24 18.08
N THR A 293 1.82 8.06 19.04
CA THR A 293 1.36 9.45 19.16
C THR A 293 2.34 10.44 18.54
N PHE A 294 1.83 11.28 17.65
CA PHE A 294 2.51 12.38 16.95
C PHE A 294 1.97 13.73 17.45
N PRO A 295 2.57 14.32 18.50
CA PRO A 295 2.16 15.64 18.98
C PRO A 295 2.38 16.73 17.92
N PRO A 296 1.76 17.92 18.08
CA PRO A 296 2.11 19.08 17.26
C PRO A 296 3.60 19.42 17.36
N PHE A 297 4.16 20.02 16.30
CA PHE A 297 5.54 20.49 16.33
C PHE A 297 5.67 21.63 17.33
N ASP A 298 6.72 21.60 18.14
CA ASP A 298 7.16 22.80 18.84
C ASP A 298 7.93 23.74 17.87
N LYS A 299 8.26 24.93 18.36
CA LYS A 299 9.00 25.93 17.55
C LYS A 299 10.37 25.40 17.11
N GLY A 300 11.05 24.63 17.96
CA GLY A 300 12.39 24.10 17.69
C GLY A 300 12.36 23.07 16.58
N LEU A 301 11.52 22.05 16.71
CA LEU A 301 11.32 21.01 15.70
C LEU A 301 10.83 21.59 14.37
N TYR A 302 9.97 22.61 14.42
CA TYR A 302 9.54 23.33 13.22
C TYR A 302 10.71 24.00 12.49
N LEU A 303 11.57 24.75 13.19
CA LEU A 303 12.73 25.40 12.59
C LEU A 303 13.74 24.37 12.05
N GLN A 304 13.95 23.27 12.78
CA GLN A 304 14.78 22.16 12.29
C GLN A 304 14.23 21.56 11.00
N ALA A 305 12.90 21.36 10.91
CA ALA A 305 12.25 20.87 9.71
C ALA A 305 12.40 21.82 8.52
N VAL A 306 12.28 23.14 8.73
CA VAL A 306 12.54 24.13 7.68
C VAL A 306 13.99 24.05 7.21
N ALA A 307 14.96 24.08 8.11
CA ALA A 307 16.39 24.01 7.78
C ALA A 307 16.73 22.73 6.98
N HIS A 308 16.16 21.60 7.38
CA HIS A 308 16.31 20.33 6.67
C HIS A 308 15.72 20.38 5.27
N HIS A 309 14.52 20.92 5.10
CA HIS A 309 13.93 21.09 3.77
C HIS A 309 14.71 22.11 2.92
N LEU A 310 15.44 23.06 3.50
CA LEU A 310 16.36 23.93 2.75
C LEU A 310 17.69 23.25 2.42
N GLY A 311 18.10 22.24 3.18
CA GLY A 311 19.41 21.60 3.06
C GLY A 311 20.55 22.46 3.63
N ARG A 312 20.24 23.51 4.41
CA ARG A 312 21.21 24.41 5.04
C ARG A 312 20.65 25.00 6.35
N PRO A 313 21.50 25.43 7.29
CA PRO A 313 21.03 26.17 8.46
C PRO A 313 20.29 27.44 8.05
N LEU A 314 19.31 27.81 8.88
CA LEU A 314 18.55 29.05 8.75
C LEU A 314 19.36 30.25 9.22
N ARG A 315 19.29 31.35 8.47
CA ARG A 315 19.69 32.67 8.98
C ARG A 315 18.66 33.14 10.01
N GLN A 316 19.06 34.04 10.89
CA GLN A 316 18.19 34.54 11.96
C GLN A 316 16.89 35.16 11.40
N GLU A 317 17.00 35.99 10.35
CA GLU A 317 15.85 36.59 9.67
C GLU A 317 14.90 35.53 9.09
N GLU A 318 15.45 34.49 8.45
CA GLU A 318 14.67 33.38 7.87
C GLU A 318 13.96 32.57 8.97
N ALA A 319 14.58 32.39 10.13
CA ALA A 319 13.95 31.73 11.26
C ALA A 319 12.77 32.54 11.82
N GLU A 320 12.92 33.86 11.95
CA GLU A 320 11.85 34.75 12.39
C GLU A 320 10.68 34.81 11.39
N GLU A 321 10.98 34.85 10.09
CA GLU A 321 9.98 34.74 9.02
C GLU A 321 9.27 33.38 9.03
N ALA A 322 10.03 32.30 9.21
CA ALA A 322 9.46 30.95 9.30
C ALA A 322 8.47 30.84 10.47
N LEU A 323 8.82 31.39 11.64
CA LEU A 323 7.94 31.41 12.81
C LEU A 323 6.69 32.25 12.56
N ARG A 324 6.81 33.43 11.92
CA ARG A 324 5.66 34.26 11.54
C ARG A 324 4.73 33.53 10.57
N PHE A 325 5.29 32.81 9.60
CA PHE A 325 4.53 31.97 8.68
C PHE A 325 3.79 30.83 9.41
N ALA A 326 4.45 30.18 10.38
CA ALA A 326 3.85 29.14 11.21
C ALA A 326 2.73 29.64 12.14
N LEU A 327 2.82 30.87 12.64
CA LEU A 327 1.75 31.44 13.49
C LEU A 327 0.42 31.57 12.72
N GLN A 328 0.49 31.82 11.41
CA GLN A 328 -0.72 31.93 10.56
C GLN A 328 -1.24 30.57 10.09
N LYS A 329 -0.35 29.61 9.83
CA LYS A 329 -0.71 28.32 9.18
C LYS A 329 -0.64 27.09 10.10
N GLY A 330 -0.05 27.22 11.28
CA GLY A 330 0.20 26.16 12.24
C GLY A 330 1.61 25.55 12.17
N PHE A 331 2.10 25.05 13.31
CA PHE A 331 3.38 24.37 13.42
C PHE A 331 3.27 22.92 12.95
N SER A 332 3.77 22.63 11.76
CA SER A 332 3.78 21.27 11.19
C SER A 332 4.88 21.09 10.15
N GLY A 333 5.31 19.85 9.92
CA GLY A 333 6.27 19.53 8.85
C GLY A 333 5.77 19.93 7.46
N ARG A 334 4.46 19.82 7.21
CA ARG A 334 3.85 20.31 5.96
C ARG A 334 4.07 21.81 5.76
N VAL A 335 3.83 22.62 6.80
CA VAL A 335 4.02 24.08 6.75
C VAL A 335 5.50 24.42 6.63
N ALA A 336 6.38 23.68 7.30
CA ALA A 336 7.83 23.84 7.19
C ALA A 336 8.30 23.63 5.74
N ARG A 337 7.84 22.57 5.08
CA ARG A 337 8.13 22.29 3.67
C ARG A 337 7.62 23.40 2.74
N GLN A 338 6.40 23.90 2.99
CA GLN A 338 5.83 25.01 2.22
C GLN A 338 6.69 26.27 2.35
N PHE A 339 7.08 26.65 3.56
CA PHE A 339 7.94 27.80 3.77
C PHE A 339 9.31 27.63 3.10
N ALA A 340 9.95 26.47 3.27
CA ALA A 340 11.22 26.17 2.62
C ALA A 340 11.14 26.23 1.09
N SER A 341 10.01 25.83 0.49
CA SER A 341 9.82 25.94 -0.96
C SER A 341 9.65 27.38 -1.47
N LEU A 342 9.29 28.34 -0.62
CA LEU A 342 9.20 29.76 -1.00
C LEU A 342 10.57 30.45 -1.02
N LEU A 343 11.57 29.86 -0.37
CA LEU A 343 12.92 30.41 -0.23
C LEU A 343 13.95 29.80 -1.21
N ARG A 344 13.54 28.80 -2.01
CA ARG A 344 14.36 28.13 -3.02
C ARG A 344 14.17 28.77 -4.39
#